data_AF-V5I7I6-F1
#
_entry.id   AF-V5I7I6-F1
#
_cell.length_a   1.000
_cell.length_b   1.000
_cell.length_c   1.000
_cell.angle_alpha   90.00
_cell.angle_beta   90.00
_cell.angle_gamma   90.00
#
_symmetry.space_group_name_H-M   'P 1'
#
loop_
_entity.id
_entity.type
_entity.pdbx_description
1 polymer ?
#
loop_
_entity_poly.entity_id
_entity_poly.type
_entity_poly.pdbx_seq_one_letter_code
_entity_poly.pdbx_strand_id
1 'polypeptide(L)'
;MVTVKLNITPITNYCTENTQQSRLFSTVRGRLRRVAASLQAAIRFRRFSRKETQPPDWFVDKSHQDESADQDDGPEPACWGHHIVVDPALPSHYKWLMVVSLAVLYNVVFVLGRAVFWELNNAVPPLWWTLDYACDVIYIIDTLVHAHEGYLEQGLLVTDPHKLRAHYLRSKSWRTDILSVLPTDLAYIWWLPYECNDNKVPCSVIVRLNRLFKLPRLWEWCERTETDTNYPNVFRICKVVLAILVLIHWNACLYFAISYAIGFGTDNWVYNIYGPKNSTLA
;
A
#
# COMPACT_ATOMS: atom_id res chain seq x y z
N MET A 1 -47.72 70.10 2.67
CA MET A 1 -48.99 69.32 2.66
C MET A 1 -48.69 68.05 1.87
N VAL A 2 -48.78 66.81 2.35
CA VAL A 2 -49.56 66.20 3.44
C VAL A 2 -48.79 64.94 3.92
N THR A 3 -48.80 64.69 5.22
CA THR A 3 -48.34 63.47 5.92
C THR A 3 -49.32 62.31 5.73
N VAL A 4 -48.82 61.07 5.60
CA VAL A 4 -49.65 59.86 5.70
C VAL A 4 -49.08 58.89 6.73
N LYS A 5 -49.93 58.55 7.70
CA LYS A 5 -49.71 57.71 8.88
C LYS A 5 -49.61 56.22 8.53
N LEU A 6 -48.74 55.50 9.26
CA LEU A 6 -48.72 54.05 9.39
C LEU A 6 -49.82 53.58 10.36
N ASN A 7 -50.49 52.47 10.03
CA ASN A 7 -51.44 51.78 10.89
C ASN A 7 -51.02 50.30 11.02
N ILE A 8 -50.95 49.80 12.25
CA ILE A 8 -50.49 48.44 12.61
C ILE A 8 -51.68 47.67 13.19
N THR A 9 -51.83 46.39 12.83
CA THR A 9 -52.73 45.41 13.47
C THR A 9 -51.98 44.12 13.84
N PRO A 10 -52.41 43.36 14.88
CA PRO A 10 -51.50 42.62 15.76
C PRO A 10 -51.38 41.10 15.51
N ILE A 11 -50.30 40.54 16.05
CA ILE A 11 -49.83 39.15 16.00
C ILE A 11 -50.32 38.40 17.24
N THR A 12 -51.39 37.59 17.15
CA THR A 12 -51.87 36.80 18.32
C THR A 12 -52.15 35.32 18.06
N ASN A 13 -51.99 34.81 16.84
CA ASN A 13 -52.34 33.41 16.52
C ASN A 13 -51.15 32.42 16.35
N TYR A 14 -49.92 32.79 16.70
CA TYR A 14 -48.74 31.93 16.52
C TYR A 14 -48.15 31.28 17.79
N CYS A 15 -48.76 31.48 18.98
CA CYS A 15 -48.13 31.11 20.26
C CYS A 15 -48.59 29.79 20.91
N THR A 16 -49.59 29.07 20.38
CA THR A 16 -50.15 27.89 21.07
C THR A 16 -49.55 26.54 20.67
N GLU A 17 -48.94 26.38 19.49
CA GLU A 17 -48.30 25.11 19.08
C GLU A 17 -46.92 24.86 19.75
N ASN A 18 -46.22 25.92 20.16
CA ASN A 18 -44.82 25.81 20.61
C ASN A 18 -44.65 25.25 22.04
N THR A 19 -45.72 25.23 22.84
CA THR A 19 -45.66 24.81 24.26
C THR A 19 -45.79 23.30 24.47
N GLN A 20 -46.38 22.57 23.51
CA GLN A 20 -46.59 21.13 23.62
C GLN A 20 -45.37 20.33 23.12
N GLN A 21 -44.71 20.80 22.06
CA GLN A 21 -43.50 20.20 21.49
C GLN A 21 -42.29 20.33 22.44
N SER A 22 -42.16 21.46 23.15
CA SER A 22 -41.06 21.71 24.10
C SER A 22 -41.09 20.81 25.35
N ARG A 23 -42.27 20.33 25.79
CA ARG A 23 -42.42 19.41 26.94
C ARG A 23 -42.07 17.95 26.62
N LEU A 24 -42.32 17.51 25.37
CA LEU A 24 -41.89 16.19 24.90
C LEU A 24 -40.36 16.12 24.77
N PHE A 25 -39.74 17.16 24.20
CA PHE A 25 -38.28 17.22 24.04
C PHE A 25 -37.53 17.28 25.38
N SER A 26 -38.07 17.94 26.42
CA SER A 26 -37.43 18.00 27.74
C SER A 26 -37.47 16.65 28.48
N THR A 27 -38.55 15.89 28.32
CA THR A 27 -38.71 14.55 28.92
C THR A 27 -37.79 13.51 28.28
N VAL A 28 -37.65 13.56 26.94
CA VAL A 28 -36.73 12.70 26.18
C VAL A 28 -35.27 13.04 26.49
N ARG A 29 -34.93 14.33 26.58
CA ARG A 29 -33.57 14.80 26.95
C ARG A 29 -33.15 14.36 28.37
N GLY A 30 -34.10 14.29 29.32
CA GLY A 30 -33.85 13.80 30.67
C GLY A 30 -33.50 12.31 30.72
N ARG A 31 -34.17 11.48 29.92
CA ARG A 31 -33.90 10.03 29.84
C ARG A 31 -32.56 9.74 29.14
N LEU A 32 -32.26 10.45 28.06
CA LEU A 32 -30.98 10.34 27.33
C LEU A 32 -29.76 10.68 28.22
N ARG A 33 -29.87 11.68 29.09
CA ARG A 33 -28.79 12.04 30.03
C ARG A 33 -28.49 10.94 31.06
N ARG A 34 -29.50 10.24 31.56
CA ARG A 34 -29.28 9.12 32.49
C ARG A 34 -28.62 7.93 31.80
N VAL A 35 -29.03 7.61 30.57
CA VAL A 35 -28.43 6.54 29.77
C VAL A 35 -26.98 6.87 29.40
N ALA A 36 -26.71 8.14 29.05
CA ALA A 36 -25.35 8.60 28.77
C ALA A 36 -24.45 8.55 30.02
N ALA A 37 -24.96 8.92 31.20
CA ALA A 37 -24.22 8.83 32.45
C ALA A 37 -23.93 7.37 32.86
N SER A 38 -24.88 6.45 32.67
CA SER A 38 -24.65 5.02 32.92
C SER A 38 -23.65 4.40 31.95
N LEU A 39 -23.66 4.81 30.67
CA LEU A 39 -22.69 4.38 29.68
C LEU A 39 -21.29 4.92 29.99
N GLN A 40 -21.16 6.19 30.40
CA GLN A 40 -19.88 6.77 30.82
C GLN A 40 -19.32 6.08 32.06
N ALA A 41 -20.16 5.71 33.03
CA ALA A 41 -19.75 4.95 34.20
C ALA A 41 -19.28 3.53 33.84
N ALA A 42 -19.99 2.85 32.93
CA ALA A 42 -19.62 1.51 32.45
C ALA A 42 -18.30 1.51 31.64
N ILE A 43 -18.09 2.52 30.79
CA ILE A 43 -16.84 2.70 30.03
C ILE A 43 -15.67 2.99 30.99
N ARG A 44 -15.89 3.82 32.03
CA ARG A 44 -14.86 4.12 33.04
C ARG A 44 -14.46 2.87 33.83
N PHE A 45 -15.42 2.01 34.20
CA PHE A 45 -15.14 0.75 34.88
C PHE A 45 -14.35 -0.24 34.00
N ARG A 46 -14.70 -0.38 32.71
CA ARG A 46 -13.92 -1.19 31.76
C ARG A 46 -12.49 -0.69 31.58
N ARG A 47 -12.29 0.64 31.59
CA ARG A 47 -10.95 1.24 31.45
C ARG A 47 -10.07 1.00 32.68
N PHE A 48 -10.67 0.95 33.87
CA PHE A 48 -9.96 0.62 35.11
C PHE A 48 -9.58 -0.86 35.18
N SER A 49 -10.50 -1.77 34.82
CA SER A 49 -10.22 -3.22 34.81
C SER A 49 -9.13 -3.63 33.81
N ARG A 50 -8.97 -2.90 32.69
CA ARG A 50 -7.86 -3.10 31.75
C ARG A 50 -6.50 -2.63 32.32
N LYS A 51 -6.48 -1.70 33.27
CA LYS A 51 -5.23 -1.15 33.84
C LYS A 51 -4.56 -2.12 34.82
N GLU A 52 -5.30 -3.09 35.35
CA GLU A 52 -4.82 -4.05 36.36
C GLU A 52 -4.21 -5.32 35.75
N THR A 53 -4.34 -5.51 34.43
CA THR A 53 -3.76 -6.65 33.68
C THR A 53 -2.44 -6.31 32.99
N GLN A 54 -1.94 -5.08 33.12
CA GLN A 54 -0.65 -4.65 32.58
C GLN A 54 0.41 -4.73 33.68
N PRO A 55 1.55 -5.42 33.48
CA PRO A 55 2.65 -5.41 34.45
C PRO A 55 3.13 -3.97 34.68
N PRO A 56 3.57 -3.61 35.89
CA PRO A 56 3.68 -2.21 36.27
C PRO A 56 4.86 -1.53 35.55
N ASP A 57 4.56 -0.43 34.86
CA ASP A 57 5.44 0.35 33.96
C ASP A 57 6.72 0.91 34.62
N TRP A 58 6.87 0.81 35.94
CA TRP A 58 8.03 1.35 36.69
C TRP A 58 9.35 0.68 36.31
N PHE A 59 9.32 -0.56 35.82
CA PHE A 59 10.53 -1.25 35.36
C PHE A 59 11.06 -0.65 34.05
N VAL A 60 10.17 -0.22 33.16
CA VAL A 60 10.52 0.42 31.87
C VAL A 60 11.01 1.85 32.11
N ASP A 61 10.37 2.57 33.04
CA ASP A 61 10.80 3.93 33.45
C ASP A 61 12.22 3.94 34.02
N LYS A 62 12.60 2.88 34.75
CA LYS A 62 13.93 2.77 35.34
C LYS A 62 15.02 2.52 34.30
N SER A 63 14.74 1.72 33.27
CA SER A 63 15.67 1.56 32.14
C SER A 63 15.85 2.84 31.33
N HIS A 64 14.80 3.66 31.19
CA HIS A 64 14.91 4.96 30.51
C HIS A 64 15.66 6.00 31.34
N GLN A 65 15.57 5.95 32.67
CA GLN A 65 16.29 6.89 33.54
C GLN A 65 17.81 6.65 33.54
N ASP A 66 18.26 5.39 33.49
CA ASP A 66 19.69 5.07 33.51
C ASP A 66 20.41 5.40 32.18
N GLU A 67 19.69 5.49 31.04
CA GLU A 67 20.27 5.91 29.74
C GLU A 67 20.17 7.43 29.47
N SER A 68 19.25 8.15 30.13
CA SER A 68 18.99 9.57 29.87
C SER A 68 19.93 10.55 30.60
N ALA A 69 20.88 10.05 31.39
CA ALA A 69 21.75 10.88 32.24
C ALA A 69 22.93 11.57 31.50
N ASP A 70 23.09 11.40 30.18
CA ASP A 70 24.27 11.88 29.45
C ASP A 70 23.98 12.73 28.18
N GLN A 71 22.82 13.37 28.08
CA GLN A 71 22.57 14.36 27.01
C GLN A 71 21.62 15.48 27.48
N ASP A 72 22.21 16.51 28.10
CA ASP A 72 21.56 17.81 28.33
C ASP A 72 21.75 18.68 27.08
N ASP A 73 20.88 18.48 26.08
CA ASP A 73 20.65 19.47 25.02
C ASP A 73 19.34 20.21 25.35
N GLY A 74 19.44 21.53 25.48
CA GLY A 74 18.36 22.42 25.91
C GLY A 74 17.10 22.37 25.03
N PRO A 75 16.02 23.07 25.44
CA PRO A 75 14.71 22.92 24.80
C PRO A 75 14.73 23.52 23.38
N GLU A 76 14.96 22.67 22.38
CA GLU A 76 14.79 23.05 20.99
C GLU A 76 13.31 23.33 20.69
N PRO A 77 13.00 24.37 19.89
CA PRO A 77 11.63 24.73 19.59
C PRO A 77 10.93 23.58 18.86
N ALA A 78 9.77 23.17 19.38
CA ALA A 78 8.90 22.15 18.81
C ALA A 78 8.52 22.52 17.36
N CYS A 79 9.37 22.13 16.43
CA CYS A 79 9.10 22.19 15.02
C CYS A 79 8.14 21.04 14.74
N TRP A 80 6.92 21.37 14.32
CA TRP A 80 5.90 20.42 13.85
C TRP A 80 6.34 19.79 12.51
N GLY A 81 7.54 19.22 12.45
CA GLY A 81 7.88 18.23 11.46
C GLY A 81 7.21 16.95 11.90
N HIS A 82 6.17 16.52 11.18
CA HIS A 82 5.59 15.20 11.40
C HIS A 82 6.72 14.17 11.47
N HIS A 83 6.97 13.64 12.67
CA HIS A 83 7.87 12.54 12.88
C HIS A 83 7.19 11.30 12.30
N ILE A 84 7.28 11.14 10.97
CA ILE A 84 6.77 9.98 10.26
C ILE A 84 7.75 8.87 10.62
N VAL A 85 7.41 8.08 11.62
CA VAL A 85 8.08 6.83 11.92
C VAL A 85 7.06 5.74 11.80
N VAL A 86 7.38 4.76 10.98
CA VAL A 86 6.54 3.61 10.73
C VAL A 86 7.07 2.49 11.62
N ASP A 87 6.27 2.14 12.62
CA ASP A 87 6.55 0.99 13.47
C ASP A 87 6.14 -0.29 12.73
N PRO A 88 7.08 -1.22 12.45
CA PRO A 88 6.80 -2.47 11.75
C PRO A 88 5.89 -3.44 12.52
N ALA A 89 5.71 -3.22 13.84
CA ALA A 89 4.80 -4.00 14.66
C ALA A 89 3.32 -3.62 14.48
N LEU A 90 3.04 -2.45 13.89
CA LEU A 90 1.66 -1.98 13.74
C LEU A 90 0.89 -2.77 12.67
N PRO A 91 -0.41 -3.08 12.90
CA PRO A 91 -1.26 -3.74 11.92
C PRO A 91 -1.53 -2.87 10.68
N SER A 92 -1.30 -1.56 10.75
CA SER A 92 -1.35 -0.65 9.60
C SER A 92 -0.20 -0.92 8.62
N HIS A 93 1.01 -1.18 9.12
CA HIS A 93 2.16 -1.50 8.28
C HIS A 93 1.92 -2.81 7.50
N TYR A 94 1.38 -3.84 8.16
CA TYR A 94 1.02 -5.09 7.50
C TYR A 94 0.02 -4.90 6.34
N LYS A 95 -1.03 -4.09 6.55
CA LYS A 95 -2.01 -3.78 5.50
C LYS A 95 -1.37 -3.03 4.32
N TRP A 96 -0.47 -2.11 4.61
CA TRP A 96 0.29 -1.40 3.57
C TRP A 96 1.18 -2.35 2.77
N LEU A 97 1.95 -3.19 3.48
CA LEU A 97 2.82 -4.21 2.91
C LEU A 97 2.04 -5.21 2.00
N MET A 98 0.79 -5.53 2.36
CA MET A 98 -0.11 -6.33 1.52
C MET A 98 -0.47 -5.62 0.21
N VAL A 99 -0.80 -4.32 0.26
CA VAL A 99 -1.12 -3.52 -0.95
C VAL A 99 0.08 -3.44 -1.88
N VAL A 100 1.27 -3.21 -1.32
CA VAL A 100 2.51 -3.15 -2.10
C VAL A 100 2.82 -4.51 -2.73
N SER A 101 2.65 -5.60 -1.98
CA SER A 101 2.87 -6.96 -2.48
C SER A 101 1.93 -7.32 -3.63
N LEU A 102 0.67 -6.90 -3.57
CA LEU A 102 -0.28 -7.08 -4.67
C LEU A 102 0.14 -6.29 -5.92
N ALA A 103 0.63 -5.06 -5.74
CA ALA A 103 1.17 -4.27 -6.84
C ALA A 103 2.42 -4.93 -7.47
N VAL A 104 3.31 -5.51 -6.65
CA VAL A 104 4.48 -6.27 -7.15
C VAL A 104 4.04 -7.50 -7.93
N LEU A 105 3.08 -8.27 -7.41
CA LEU A 105 2.54 -9.45 -8.09
C LEU A 105 1.91 -9.09 -9.45
N TYR A 106 1.15 -8.00 -9.51
CA TYR A 106 0.61 -7.47 -10.76
C TYR A 106 1.75 -7.18 -11.77
N ASN A 107 2.78 -6.44 -11.36
CA ASN A 107 3.89 -6.11 -12.24
C ASN A 107 4.64 -7.35 -12.74
N VAL A 108 4.90 -8.33 -11.88
CA VAL A 108 5.60 -9.58 -12.21
C VAL A 108 4.86 -10.40 -13.29
N VAL A 109 3.53 -10.41 -13.26
CA VAL A 109 2.71 -11.18 -14.21
C VAL A 109 2.45 -10.39 -15.50
N PHE A 110 1.95 -9.16 -15.37
CA PHE A 110 1.44 -8.40 -16.51
C PHE A 110 2.54 -7.70 -17.33
N VAL A 111 3.68 -7.32 -16.74
CA VAL A 111 4.75 -6.64 -17.49
C VAL A 111 5.33 -7.55 -18.57
N LEU A 112 5.66 -8.81 -18.24
CA LEU A 112 6.15 -9.77 -19.23
C LEU A 112 5.07 -10.17 -20.24
N GLY A 113 3.84 -10.41 -19.77
CA GLY A 113 2.73 -10.73 -20.67
C GLY A 113 2.51 -9.62 -21.71
N ARG A 114 2.50 -8.35 -21.29
CA ARG A 114 2.34 -7.21 -22.20
C ARG A 114 3.57 -6.91 -23.06
N ALA A 115 4.77 -7.29 -22.62
CA ALA A 115 5.97 -7.12 -23.43
C ALA A 115 6.00 -8.05 -24.66
N VAL A 116 5.34 -9.21 -24.54
CA VAL A 116 5.32 -10.27 -25.56
C VAL A 116 4.02 -10.28 -26.37
N PHE A 117 2.87 -10.12 -25.72
CA PHE A 117 1.55 -10.10 -26.37
C PHE A 117 1.12 -8.66 -26.67
N TRP A 118 1.52 -8.14 -27.84
CA TRP A 118 1.22 -6.76 -28.24
C TRP A 118 -0.28 -6.51 -28.46
N GLU A 119 -1.05 -7.51 -28.90
CA GLU A 119 -2.51 -7.40 -29.03
C GLU A 119 -3.19 -7.07 -27.70
N LEU A 120 -2.72 -7.67 -26.59
CA LEU A 120 -3.23 -7.41 -25.25
C LEU A 120 -2.94 -5.98 -24.80
N ASN A 121 -1.76 -5.46 -25.17
CA ASN A 121 -1.37 -4.09 -24.88
C ASN A 121 -2.21 -3.08 -25.68
N ASN A 122 -2.54 -3.40 -26.93
CA ASN A 122 -3.25 -2.50 -27.85
C ASN A 122 -4.77 -2.54 -27.68
N ALA A 123 -5.34 -3.56 -27.01
CA ALA A 123 -6.78 -3.67 -26.79
C ALA A 123 -7.35 -2.54 -25.92
N VAL A 124 -6.68 -2.18 -24.81
CA VAL A 124 -7.15 -1.13 -23.87
C VAL A 124 -6.00 -0.26 -23.31
N PRO A 125 -5.31 0.55 -24.15
CA PRO A 125 -4.18 1.37 -23.72
C PRO A 125 -4.42 2.31 -22.52
N PRO A 126 -5.56 3.03 -22.39
CA PRO A 126 -5.72 3.98 -21.28
C PRO A 126 -5.82 3.28 -19.92
N LEU A 127 -6.48 2.11 -19.85
CA LEU A 127 -6.58 1.33 -18.61
C LEU A 127 -5.19 0.91 -18.14
N TRP A 128 -4.37 0.42 -19.07
CA TRP A 128 -3.02 -0.01 -18.79
C TRP A 128 -2.15 1.11 -18.22
N TRP A 129 -2.22 2.30 -18.81
CA TRP A 129 -1.49 3.46 -18.29
C TRP A 129 -1.94 3.84 -16.87
N THR A 130 -3.26 3.86 -16.60
CA THR A 130 -3.75 4.19 -15.26
C THR A 130 -3.26 3.20 -14.20
N LEU A 131 -3.22 1.90 -14.51
CA LEU A 131 -2.72 0.87 -13.60
C LEU A 131 -1.21 0.98 -13.40
N ASP A 132 -0.45 1.21 -14.47
CA ASP A 132 1.01 1.34 -14.40
C ASP A 132 1.43 2.55 -13.55
N TYR A 133 0.77 3.71 -13.74
CA TYR A 133 1.01 4.91 -12.93
C TYR A 133 0.53 4.76 -11.48
N ALA A 134 -0.57 4.04 -11.24
CA ALA A 134 -1.01 3.74 -9.88
C ALA A 134 0.04 2.91 -9.13
N CYS A 135 0.63 1.90 -9.80
CA CYS A 135 1.72 1.11 -9.23
C CYS A 135 2.98 1.95 -8.97
N ASP A 136 3.33 2.90 -9.84
CA ASP A 136 4.43 3.84 -9.60
C ASP A 136 4.26 4.63 -8.30
N VAL A 137 3.07 5.22 -8.13
CA VAL A 137 2.77 6.02 -6.94
C VAL A 137 2.90 5.15 -5.69
N ILE A 138 2.40 3.91 -5.72
CA ILE A 138 2.53 2.96 -4.61
C ILE A 138 4.02 2.68 -4.29
N TYR A 139 4.88 2.51 -5.29
CA TYR A 139 6.31 2.24 -5.07
C TYR A 139 7.10 3.44 -4.55
N ILE A 140 6.73 4.65 -4.97
CA ILE A 140 7.32 5.88 -4.44
C ILE A 140 6.95 5.99 -2.95
N ILE A 141 5.66 5.82 -2.61
CA ILE A 141 5.21 5.87 -1.22
C ILE A 141 5.87 4.75 -0.40
N ASP A 142 5.99 3.54 -0.93
CA ASP A 142 6.64 2.42 -0.24
C ASP A 142 8.12 2.70 0.04
N THR A 143 8.84 3.31 -0.90
CA THR A 143 10.23 3.71 -0.69
C THR A 143 10.36 4.77 0.41
N LEU A 144 9.42 5.71 0.50
CA LEU A 144 9.37 6.66 1.61
C LEU A 144 9.07 5.95 2.94
N VAL A 145 8.12 5.01 2.95
CA VAL A 145 7.79 4.22 4.15
C VAL A 145 9.00 3.41 4.63
N HIS A 146 9.72 2.76 3.71
CA HIS A 146 10.91 1.95 4.01
C HIS A 146 12.05 2.82 4.57
N ALA A 147 12.25 4.04 4.05
CA ALA A 147 13.24 4.97 4.59
C ALA A 147 12.91 5.44 6.03
N HIS A 148 11.65 5.33 6.43
CA HIS A 148 11.12 5.71 7.74
C HIS A 148 10.71 4.49 8.61
N GLU A 149 11.11 3.29 8.21
CA GLU A 149 10.82 2.06 8.94
C GLU A 149 11.79 1.90 10.12
N GLY A 150 11.23 1.72 11.32
CA GLY A 150 12.02 1.50 12.53
C GLY A 150 12.70 0.13 12.51
N TYR A 151 13.94 0.07 12.99
CA TYR A 151 14.68 -1.18 13.14
C TYR A 151 14.89 -1.49 14.62
N LEU A 152 15.04 -2.78 14.95
CA LEU A 152 15.38 -3.21 16.30
C LEU A 152 16.89 -3.22 16.49
N GLU A 153 17.39 -2.44 17.45
CA GLU A 153 18.78 -2.46 17.90
C GLU A 153 18.80 -3.01 19.33
N GLN A 154 19.45 -4.16 19.55
CA GLN A 154 19.53 -4.82 20.87
C GLN A 154 18.17 -5.10 21.56
N GLY A 155 17.10 -5.23 20.77
CA GLY A 155 15.74 -5.48 21.28
C GLY A 155 14.90 -4.22 21.53
N LEU A 156 15.46 -3.03 21.38
CA LEU A 156 14.74 -1.76 21.46
C LEU A 156 14.44 -1.25 20.04
N LEU A 157 13.21 -0.76 19.83
CA LEU A 157 12.83 -0.11 18.57
C LEU A 157 13.45 1.28 18.50
N VAL A 158 14.43 1.46 17.61
CA VAL A 158 15.01 2.77 17.33
C VAL A 158 14.08 3.54 16.40
N THR A 159 13.74 4.77 16.77
CA THR A 159 12.81 5.63 16.02
C THR A 159 13.46 6.93 15.50
N ASP A 160 14.74 7.17 15.81
CA ASP A 160 15.43 8.40 15.42
C ASP A 160 15.64 8.50 13.90
N PRO A 161 15.06 9.49 13.19
CA PRO A 161 15.05 9.54 11.73
C PRO A 161 16.44 9.72 11.11
N HIS A 162 17.39 10.25 11.88
CA HIS A 162 18.78 10.33 11.46
C HIS A 162 19.45 8.95 11.46
N LYS A 163 19.24 8.15 12.52
CA LYS A 163 19.76 6.79 12.63
C LYS A 163 19.09 5.86 11.61
N LEU A 164 17.78 5.97 11.42
CA LEU A 164 17.02 5.21 10.42
C LEU A 164 17.58 5.41 9.00
N ARG A 165 17.75 6.67 8.58
CA ARG A 165 18.30 6.98 7.25
C ARG A 165 19.73 6.49 7.07
N ALA A 166 20.58 6.65 8.09
CA ALA A 166 21.96 6.16 8.04
C ALA A 166 22.02 4.64 7.93
N HIS A 167 21.18 3.93 8.70
CA HIS A 167 21.04 2.47 8.62
C HIS A 167 20.52 2.01 7.25
N TYR A 168 19.47 2.67 6.74
CA TYR A 168 18.89 2.39 5.43
C TYR A 168 19.91 2.54 4.28
N LEU A 169 20.68 3.65 4.26
CA LEU A 169 21.71 3.91 3.26
C LEU A 169 22.92 2.97 3.34
N ARG A 170 23.14 2.34 4.50
CA ARG A 170 24.19 1.33 4.66
C ARG A 170 23.75 -0.06 4.20
N SER A 171 22.45 -0.34 4.26
CA SER A 171 21.87 -1.63 3.86
C SER A 171 21.92 -1.86 2.35
N LYS A 172 21.70 -3.10 1.89
CA LYS A 172 21.52 -3.37 0.45
C LYS A 172 20.14 -2.94 -0.07
N SER A 173 19.17 -2.74 0.83
CA SER A 173 17.79 -2.39 0.51
C SER A 173 17.66 -1.08 -0.25
N TRP A 174 18.48 -0.07 0.06
CA TRP A 174 18.41 1.22 -0.66
C TRP A 174 18.76 1.07 -2.14
N ARG A 175 19.69 0.17 -2.49
CA ARG A 175 20.09 -0.03 -3.88
C ARG A 175 18.97 -0.66 -4.70
N THR A 176 18.29 -1.65 -4.13
CA THR A 176 17.15 -2.31 -4.79
C THR A 176 15.96 -1.37 -4.91
N ASP A 177 15.72 -0.53 -3.90
CA ASP A 177 14.64 0.45 -3.92
C ASP A 177 14.89 1.56 -4.94
N ILE A 178 16.08 2.16 -4.95
CA ILE A 178 16.42 3.20 -5.93
C ILE A 178 16.41 2.62 -7.35
N LEU A 179 16.95 1.40 -7.55
CA LEU A 179 16.94 0.78 -8.87
C LEU A 179 15.51 0.51 -9.38
N SER A 180 14.57 0.23 -8.48
CA SER A 180 13.16 0.02 -8.83
C SER A 180 12.38 1.32 -9.12
N VAL A 181 12.81 2.43 -8.53
CA VAL A 181 12.18 3.77 -8.69
C VAL A 181 12.90 4.62 -9.74
N LEU A 182 14.09 4.19 -10.21
CA LEU A 182 14.83 4.90 -11.24
C LEU A 182 13.92 5.18 -12.45
N PRO A 183 13.86 6.44 -12.92
CA PRO A 183 13.00 6.83 -14.02
C PRO A 183 13.54 6.22 -15.30
N THR A 184 13.13 4.98 -15.57
CA THR A 184 13.36 4.32 -16.84
C THR A 184 12.59 5.01 -17.98
N ASP A 185 11.75 6.01 -17.64
CA ASP A 185 11.21 7.05 -18.53
C ASP A 185 12.28 7.82 -19.32
N LEU A 186 13.52 7.90 -18.85
CA LEU A 186 14.65 8.41 -19.66
C LEU A 186 14.90 7.54 -20.90
N ALA A 187 14.67 6.23 -20.82
CA ALA A 187 14.79 5.35 -21.98
C ALA A 187 13.60 5.51 -22.94
N TYR A 188 12.43 5.99 -22.49
CA TYR A 188 11.31 6.34 -23.37
C TYR A 188 11.58 7.59 -24.23
N ILE A 189 12.54 8.45 -23.85
CA ILE A 189 13.01 9.56 -24.69
C ILE A 189 13.77 9.02 -25.92
N TRP A 190 14.47 7.89 -25.77
CA TRP A 190 15.24 7.24 -26.85
C TRP A 190 14.41 6.19 -27.60
N TRP A 191 13.47 5.52 -26.92
CA TRP A 191 12.54 4.53 -27.46
C TRP A 191 11.10 5.05 -27.34
N LEU A 192 10.57 5.61 -28.42
CA LEU A 192 9.22 6.17 -28.44
C LEU A 192 8.16 5.13 -27.95
N PRO A 193 7.30 5.48 -26.97
CA PRO A 193 6.36 4.56 -26.32
C PRO A 193 5.24 4.04 -27.24
N TYR A 194 4.96 4.76 -28.34
CA TYR A 194 3.71 4.61 -29.08
C TYR A 194 3.75 3.61 -30.23
N GLU A 195 4.91 3.02 -30.56
CA GLU A 195 5.05 2.08 -31.66
C GLU A 195 5.36 0.66 -31.18
N CYS A 196 4.40 0.01 -30.52
CA CYS A 196 4.33 -1.46 -30.54
C CYS A 196 3.72 -1.89 -31.88
N ASN A 197 4.56 -1.92 -32.91
CA ASN A 197 4.23 -2.51 -34.20
C ASN A 197 4.79 -3.93 -34.27
N ASP A 198 4.18 -4.81 -35.08
CA ASP A 198 4.65 -6.18 -35.35
C ASP A 198 6.17 -6.20 -35.67
N ASN A 199 6.71 -5.16 -36.29
CA ASN A 199 8.10 -5.12 -36.72
C ASN A 199 9.13 -4.82 -35.58
N LYS A 200 8.70 -4.53 -34.34
CA LYS A 200 9.60 -4.28 -33.19
C LYS A 200 9.10 -4.97 -31.93
N VAL A 201 9.47 -6.24 -31.79
CA VAL A 201 9.33 -7.02 -30.56
C VAL A 201 10.75 -7.24 -29.98
N PRO A 202 11.01 -7.04 -28.68
CA PRO A 202 10.07 -6.72 -27.61
C PRO A 202 9.64 -5.24 -27.57
N CYS A 203 8.41 -5.03 -27.14
CA CYS A 203 7.82 -3.71 -26.94
C CYS A 203 8.60 -2.86 -25.90
N SER A 204 8.44 -1.54 -25.97
CA SER A 204 8.99 -0.56 -25.01
C SER A 204 8.63 -0.86 -23.54
N VAL A 205 7.61 -1.70 -23.30
CA VAL A 205 7.21 -2.23 -22.00
C VAL A 205 8.35 -2.95 -21.26
N ILE A 206 9.36 -3.49 -21.97
CA ILE A 206 10.55 -4.13 -21.37
C ILE A 206 11.34 -3.18 -20.45
N VAL A 207 11.28 -1.88 -20.72
CA VAL A 207 11.96 -0.83 -19.95
C VAL A 207 11.41 -0.73 -18.52
N ARG A 208 10.19 -1.25 -18.29
CA ARG A 208 9.53 -1.33 -16.98
C ARG A 208 9.94 -2.57 -16.17
N LEU A 209 10.85 -3.40 -16.67
CA LEU A 209 11.37 -4.55 -15.90
C LEU A 209 12.16 -4.13 -14.64
N ASN A 210 12.60 -2.87 -14.55
CA ASN A 210 13.22 -2.32 -13.33
C ASN A 210 12.33 -2.49 -12.08
N ARG A 211 11.01 -2.52 -12.26
CA ARG A 211 10.02 -2.71 -11.19
C ARG A 211 10.09 -4.08 -10.52
N LEU A 212 10.66 -5.09 -11.19
CA LEU A 212 10.81 -6.43 -10.62
C LEU A 212 11.88 -6.47 -9.51
N PHE A 213 12.75 -5.46 -9.41
CA PHE A 213 13.70 -5.38 -8.29
C PHE A 213 13.03 -5.17 -6.92
N LYS A 214 11.72 -4.88 -6.89
CA LYS A 214 10.90 -4.77 -5.68
C LYS A 214 10.38 -6.12 -5.14
N LEU A 215 10.75 -7.25 -5.75
CA LEU A 215 10.43 -8.60 -5.27
C LEU A 215 10.78 -8.90 -3.78
N PRO A 216 11.87 -8.35 -3.19
CA PRO A 216 12.14 -8.45 -1.75
C PRO A 216 10.96 -8.14 -0.84
N ARG A 217 10.17 -7.12 -1.20
CA ARG A 217 8.99 -6.69 -0.44
C ARG A 217 7.88 -7.73 -0.45
N LEU A 218 7.71 -8.44 -1.57
CA LEU A 218 6.74 -9.54 -1.67
C LEU A 218 7.16 -10.73 -0.79
N TRP A 219 8.46 -11.05 -0.74
CA TRP A 219 8.99 -12.09 0.14
C TRP A 219 8.79 -11.72 1.62
N GLU A 220 9.08 -10.48 2.00
CA GLU A 220 8.83 -9.96 3.36
C GLU A 220 7.36 -10.13 3.78
N TRP A 221 6.42 -9.75 2.92
CA TRP A 221 4.99 -9.95 3.18
C TRP A 221 4.60 -11.42 3.30
N CYS A 222 5.17 -12.29 2.46
CA CYS A 222 4.90 -13.72 2.52
C CYS A 222 5.42 -14.32 3.84
N GLU A 223 6.63 -13.99 4.25
CA GLU A 223 7.21 -14.46 5.51
C GLU A 223 6.37 -13.99 6.71
N ARG A 224 5.96 -12.72 6.70
CA ARG A 224 5.10 -12.16 7.76
C ARG A 224 3.71 -12.79 7.79
N THR A 225 3.12 -13.04 6.63
CA THR A 225 1.82 -13.71 6.56
C THR A 225 1.93 -15.18 6.97
N GLU A 226 3.06 -15.83 6.74
CA GLU A 226 3.31 -17.19 7.22
C GLU A 226 3.32 -17.28 8.75
N THR A 227 3.94 -16.30 9.43
CA THR A 227 4.01 -16.27 10.90
C THR A 227 2.67 -15.92 11.55
N ASP A 228 1.85 -15.11 10.89
CA ASP A 228 0.62 -14.58 11.47
C ASP A 228 -0.60 -15.50 11.24
N THR A 229 -0.50 -16.46 10.31
CA THR A 229 -1.61 -17.35 9.96
C THR A 229 -1.69 -18.59 10.84
N ASN A 230 -2.91 -19.03 11.17
CA ASN A 230 -3.15 -20.24 11.99
C ASN A 230 -2.82 -21.56 11.28
N TYR A 231 -2.59 -21.51 9.96
CA TYR A 231 -2.29 -22.66 9.09
C TYR A 231 -1.01 -22.46 8.26
N PRO A 232 0.18 -22.42 8.90
CA PRO A 232 1.43 -22.09 8.22
C PRO A 232 1.78 -23.07 7.08
N ASN A 233 1.42 -24.35 7.21
CA ASN A 233 1.68 -25.36 6.18
C ASN A 233 0.90 -25.10 4.88
N VAL A 234 -0.33 -24.61 4.97
CA VAL A 234 -1.12 -24.27 3.78
C VAL A 234 -0.48 -23.08 3.07
N PHE A 235 -0.09 -22.05 3.82
CA PHE A 235 0.55 -20.87 3.25
C PHE A 235 1.92 -21.20 2.60
N ARG A 236 2.68 -22.13 3.19
CA ARG A 236 3.93 -22.66 2.60
C ARG A 236 3.71 -23.34 1.26
N ILE A 237 2.60 -24.07 1.10
CA ILE A 237 2.25 -24.68 -0.18
C ILE A 237 1.79 -23.60 -1.16
N CYS A 238 0.91 -22.69 -0.73
CA CYS A 238 0.41 -21.59 -1.56
C CYS A 238 1.51 -20.73 -2.15
N LYS A 239 2.54 -20.35 -1.37
CA LYS A 239 3.66 -19.54 -1.88
C LYS A 239 4.46 -20.28 -2.97
N VAL A 240 4.66 -21.59 -2.81
CA VAL A 240 5.37 -22.42 -3.81
C VAL A 240 4.53 -22.59 -5.06
N VAL A 241 3.23 -22.86 -4.93
CA VAL A 241 2.30 -22.96 -6.07
C VAL A 241 2.24 -21.65 -6.85
N LEU A 242 2.12 -20.51 -6.17
CA LEU A 242 2.13 -19.19 -6.82
C LEU A 242 3.44 -18.96 -7.58
N ALA A 243 4.59 -19.31 -6.99
CA ALA A 243 5.89 -19.21 -7.65
C ALA A 243 5.97 -20.09 -8.91
N ILE A 244 5.48 -21.33 -8.85
CA ILE A 244 5.44 -22.24 -10.01
C ILE A 244 4.54 -21.68 -11.12
N LEU A 245 3.37 -21.14 -10.79
CA LEU A 245 2.46 -20.54 -11.77
C LEU A 245 3.11 -19.36 -12.50
N VAL A 246 3.81 -18.49 -11.76
CA VAL A 246 4.57 -17.37 -12.34
C VAL A 246 5.68 -17.89 -13.25
N LEU A 247 6.41 -18.93 -12.85
CA LEU A 247 7.47 -19.53 -13.68
C LEU A 247 6.92 -20.13 -14.98
N ILE A 248 5.81 -20.86 -14.93
CA ILE A 248 5.17 -21.43 -16.13
C ILE A 248 4.70 -20.30 -17.06
N HIS A 249 4.08 -19.25 -16.51
CA HIS A 249 3.68 -18.07 -17.27
C HIS A 249 4.87 -17.40 -17.97
N TRP A 250 5.97 -17.18 -17.23
CA TRP A 250 7.20 -16.61 -17.78
C TRP A 250 7.80 -17.49 -18.87
N ASN A 251 7.83 -18.81 -18.66
CA ASN A 251 8.33 -19.76 -19.65
C ASN A 251 7.49 -19.72 -20.93
N ALA A 252 6.15 -19.70 -20.81
CA ALA A 252 5.25 -19.57 -21.94
C ALA A 252 5.42 -18.24 -22.70
N CYS A 253 5.59 -17.13 -21.98
CA CYS A 253 5.87 -15.83 -22.59
C CYS A 253 7.21 -15.82 -23.33
N LEU A 254 8.27 -16.38 -22.74
CA LEU A 254 9.57 -16.49 -23.39
C LEU A 254 9.53 -17.41 -24.62
N TYR A 255 8.83 -18.54 -24.52
CA TYR A 255 8.64 -19.47 -25.64
C TYR A 255 7.96 -18.77 -26.82
N PHE A 256 6.90 -18.00 -26.58
CA PHE A 256 6.23 -17.23 -27.62
C PHE A 256 7.13 -16.12 -28.18
N ALA A 257 7.87 -15.39 -27.31
CA ALA A 257 8.78 -14.33 -27.74
C ALA A 257 9.91 -14.85 -28.65
N ILE A 258 10.51 -16.00 -28.31
CA ILE A 258 11.54 -16.64 -29.14
C ILE A 258 10.93 -17.15 -30.45
N SER A 259 9.75 -17.76 -30.37
CA SER A 259 9.02 -18.22 -31.57
C SER A 259 8.72 -17.06 -32.53
N TYR A 260 8.37 -15.90 -32.00
CA TYR A 260 8.17 -14.68 -32.77
C TYR A 260 9.46 -14.18 -33.42
N ALA A 261 10.59 -14.19 -32.68
CA ALA A 261 11.87 -13.72 -33.16
C ALA A 261 12.47 -14.58 -34.28
N ILE A 262 12.26 -15.90 -34.23
CA ILE A 262 12.71 -16.85 -35.27
C ILE A 262 11.77 -16.81 -36.48
N GLY A 263 10.48 -16.55 -36.24
CA GLY A 263 9.42 -16.57 -37.24
C GLY A 263 8.57 -17.83 -37.12
N PHE A 264 7.25 -17.69 -37.18
CA PHE A 264 6.34 -18.79 -36.90
C PHE A 264 6.47 -19.95 -37.91
N GLY A 265 6.57 -21.17 -37.39
CA GLY A 265 6.56 -22.40 -38.17
C GLY A 265 7.79 -22.65 -39.05
N THR A 266 8.95 -22.04 -38.75
CA THR A 266 10.24 -22.37 -39.38
C THR A 266 10.73 -23.77 -38.99
N ASP A 267 10.55 -24.13 -37.72
CA ASP A 267 11.02 -25.39 -37.12
C ASP A 267 9.90 -26.08 -36.33
N ASN A 268 10.05 -27.38 -36.07
CA ASN A 268 9.09 -28.17 -35.27
C ASN A 268 8.95 -27.72 -33.81
N TRP A 269 9.92 -26.95 -33.30
CA TRP A 269 9.91 -26.44 -31.93
C TRP A 269 9.17 -25.10 -31.81
N VAL A 270 9.18 -24.29 -32.86
CA VAL A 270 8.61 -22.95 -32.88
C VAL A 270 7.09 -23.00 -32.97
N TYR A 271 6.41 -22.06 -32.33
CA TYR A 271 4.95 -21.97 -32.39
C TYR A 271 4.44 -21.91 -33.84
N ASN A 272 3.46 -22.74 -34.16
CA ASN A 272 2.89 -22.84 -35.50
C ASN A 272 1.44 -22.38 -35.51
N ILE A 273 1.20 -21.25 -36.19
CA ILE A 273 -0.11 -20.62 -36.33
C ILE A 273 -1.08 -21.45 -37.21
N TYR A 274 -0.54 -22.30 -38.09
CA TYR A 274 -1.30 -23.05 -39.10
C TYR A 274 -1.62 -24.50 -38.68
N GLY A 275 -1.44 -24.84 -37.39
CA GLY A 275 -1.65 -26.20 -36.87
C GLY A 275 -0.46 -27.14 -37.13
N PRO A 276 -0.48 -28.37 -36.60
CA PRO A 276 0.67 -29.29 -36.70
C PRO A 276 0.96 -29.61 -38.17
N LYS A 277 2.07 -29.05 -38.68
CA LYS A 277 2.70 -29.55 -39.90
C LYS A 277 3.43 -30.81 -39.48
N ASN A 278 2.78 -31.96 -39.66
CA ASN A 278 3.39 -33.26 -39.45
C ASN A 278 4.57 -33.40 -40.42
N SER A 279 5.76 -32.98 -40.02
CA SER A 279 7.00 -33.08 -40.80
C SER A 279 7.61 -34.49 -40.75
N THR A 280 6.88 -35.47 -40.20
CA THR A 280 7.21 -36.89 -40.24
C THR A 280 6.19 -37.63 -41.09
N LEU A 281 6.23 -37.44 -42.41
CA LEU A 281 5.79 -38.38 -43.46
C LEU A 281 6.25 -37.83 -44.83
N ALA A 282 7.57 -37.71 -45.02
CA ALA A 282 8.22 -37.69 -46.34
C ALA A 282 9.71 -37.98 -46.15
#